data_AF-A0A231RJ63-F1
#
_entry.id   AF-A0A231RJ63-F1
#
_cell.length_a   1.000
_cell.length_b   1.000
_cell.length_c   1.000
_cell.angle_alpha   90.00
_cell.angle_beta   90.00
_cell.angle_gamma   90.00
#
_symmetry.space_group_name_H-M   'P 1'
#
loop_
_entity.id
_entity.type
_entity.pdbx_description
1 polymer ?
#
loop_
_entity_poly.entity_id
_entity_poly.type
_entity_poly.pdbx_seq_one_letter_code
_entity_poly.pdbx_strand_id
1 'polypeptide(L)'
;MNRINNALRFFKVTGELRKDKCEFKIAPWKLLLETQRYYEIKPENGAVKRIYKEKLNTTVVETKQYANGTLCCSAFCTEDRIEELQRTILKQLQTSIKTYMEDLQLNLTALNRYTSNL
;
A
#
# COMPACT_ATOMS: atom_id res chain seq x y z
N MET A 1 35.62 17.89 0.39
CA MET A 1 34.91 17.79 1.68
C MET A 1 33.55 17.13 1.43
N ASN A 2 33.47 15.80 1.58
CA ASN A 2 32.19 15.10 1.48
C ASN A 2 31.45 15.25 2.80
N ARG A 3 30.54 16.21 2.87
CA ARG A 3 29.53 16.21 3.93
C ARG A 3 28.70 14.95 3.74
N ILE A 4 28.87 14.01 4.67
CA ILE A 4 27.90 12.96 4.94
C ILE A 4 26.63 13.69 5.35
N ASN A 5 25.80 14.04 4.36
CA ASN A 5 24.44 14.50 4.62
C ASN A 5 23.76 13.36 5.38
N ASN A 6 23.06 13.67 6.47
CA ASN A 6 22.13 12.75 7.12
C ASN A 6 21.26 12.12 6.02
N ALA A 7 21.62 10.90 5.62
CA ALA A 7 21.26 10.34 4.33
C ALA A 7 19.75 10.14 4.31
N LEU A 8 19.04 10.80 3.39
CA LEU A 8 17.61 10.63 3.18
C LEU A 8 17.26 9.14 3.18
N ARG A 9 16.56 8.68 4.23
CA ARG A 9 16.16 7.28 4.40
C ARG A 9 14.74 7.11 3.90
N PHE A 10 14.56 6.10 3.06
CA PHE A 10 13.24 5.73 2.57
C PHE A 10 12.75 4.49 3.28
N PHE A 11 11.43 4.38 3.41
CA PHE A 11 10.77 3.23 3.98
C PHE A 11 9.63 2.81 3.06
N LYS A 12 9.47 1.50 2.86
CA LYS A 12 8.24 0.94 2.32
C LYS A 12 7.34 0.59 3.50
N VAL A 13 6.22 1.29 3.63
CA VAL A 13 5.14 0.93 4.56
C VAL A 13 4.17 0.05 3.80
N THR A 14 3.91 -1.15 4.30
CA THR A 14 2.96 -2.11 3.71
C THR A 14 1.95 -2.50 4.77
N GLY A 15 0.67 -2.24 4.51
CA GLY A 15 -0.43 -2.75 5.33
C GLY A 15 -1.07 -3.94 4.63
N GLU A 16 -1.17 -5.05 5.35
CA GLU A 16 -1.76 -6.29 4.87
C GLU A 16 -2.96 -6.64 5.75
N LEU A 17 -4.11 -6.81 5.11
CA LEU A 17 -5.30 -7.36 5.72
C LEU A 17 -5.44 -8.81 5.27
N ARG A 18 -5.52 -9.71 6.23
CA ARG A 18 -5.88 -11.13 6.06
C ARG A 18 -7.17 -11.41 6.82
N LYS A 19 -7.69 -12.62 6.69
CA LYS A 19 -8.80 -13.08 7.53
C LYS A 19 -8.46 -12.85 9.01
N ASP A 20 -9.30 -12.05 9.68
CA ASP A 20 -9.24 -11.70 11.10
C ASP A 20 -7.94 -11.03 11.58
N LYS A 21 -7.11 -10.50 10.67
CA LYS A 21 -5.81 -9.93 11.03
C LYS A 21 -5.40 -8.78 10.13
N CYS A 22 -4.97 -7.67 10.73
CA CYS A 22 -4.33 -6.56 10.02
C CYS A 22 -2.92 -6.35 10.57
N GLU A 23 -1.94 -6.32 9.68
CA GLU A 23 -0.52 -6.16 10.03
C GLU A 23 0.15 -5.08 9.20
N PHE A 24 1.15 -4.44 9.79
CA PHE A 24 2.01 -3.49 9.10
C PHE A 24 3.45 -4.00 9.06
N LYS A 25 4.07 -3.89 7.89
CA LYS A 25 5.49 -4.09 7.68
C LYS A 25 6.13 -2.79 7.23
N ILE A 26 7.15 -2.36 7.95
CA ILE A 26 7.98 -1.20 7.61
C ILE A 26 9.35 -1.73 7.20
N ALA A 27 9.73 -1.54 5.95
CA ALA A 27 11.00 -2.02 5.42
C ALA A 27 11.89 -0.82 5.03
N PRO A 28 13.14 -0.73 5.51
CA PRO A 28 14.04 0.35 5.13
C PRO A 28 14.58 0.16 3.71
N TRP A 29 14.79 1.27 3.01
CA TRP A 29 15.37 1.35 1.68
C TRP A 29 16.42 2.46 1.63
N LYS A 30 17.56 2.14 1.02
CA LYS A 30 18.68 3.06 0.86
C LYS A 30 18.50 3.86 -0.42
N LEU A 31 18.78 5.17 -0.36
CA LEU A 31 18.92 6.00 -1.54
C LEU A 31 20.23 5.65 -2.26
N LEU A 32 20.16 5.43 -3.57
CA LEU A 32 21.31 5.21 -4.44
C LEU A 32 21.59 6.42 -5.34
N LEU A 33 20.52 6.98 -5.92
CA LEU A 33 20.60 8.12 -6.83
C LEU A 33 19.39 9.02 -6.62
N GLU A 34 19.63 10.32 -6.57
CA GLU A 34 18.59 11.32 -6.68
C GLU A 34 18.69 12.01 -8.05
N THR A 35 17.56 12.12 -8.73
CA THR A 35 17.40 12.94 -9.94
C THR A 35 16.36 14.03 -9.71
N GLN A 36 16.13 14.89 -10.69
CA GLN A 36 15.05 15.87 -10.61
C GLN A 36 13.65 15.24 -10.56
N ARG A 37 13.45 14.06 -11.18
CA ARG A 37 12.12 13.43 -11.36
C ARG A 37 11.88 12.24 -10.43
N TYR A 38 12.92 11.50 -10.09
CA TYR A 38 12.80 10.26 -9.32
C TYR A 38 14.02 9.98 -8.45
N TYR A 39 13.83 9.09 -7.48
CA TYR A 39 14.88 8.47 -6.70
C TYR A 39 15.12 7.04 -7.20
N GLU A 40 16.36 6.59 -7.28
CA GLU A 40 16.70 5.17 -7.31
C GLU A 40 16.99 4.71 -5.89
N ILE A 41 16.23 3.73 -5.44
CA ILE A 41 16.33 3.18 -4.10
C ILE A 41 16.51 1.67 -4.15
N LYS A 42 17.10 1.09 -3.11
CA LYS A 42 17.33 -0.36 -3.01
C LYS A 42 17.02 -0.86 -1.60
N PRO A 43 16.38 -2.03 -1.45
CA PRO A 43 16.25 -2.65 -0.14
C PRO A 43 17.61 -3.25 0.27
N GLU A 44 17.71 -3.75 1.50
CA GLU A 44 18.92 -4.45 1.93
C GLU A 44 19.26 -5.64 1.03
N ASN A 45 18.26 -6.47 0.73
CA ASN A 45 18.35 -7.60 -0.18
C ASN A 45 17.27 -7.48 -1.26
N GLY A 46 17.66 -7.18 -2.50
CA GLY A 46 16.74 -7.10 -3.62
C GLY A 46 17.18 -6.15 -4.73
N ALA A 47 16.29 -5.94 -5.70
CA ALA A 47 16.54 -5.13 -6.89
C ALA A 47 16.38 -3.62 -6.61
N VAL A 48 17.06 -2.82 -7.44
CA VAL A 48 16.88 -1.36 -7.47
C VAL A 48 15.49 -1.04 -8.02
N LYS A 49 14.82 -0.07 -7.39
CA LYS A 49 13.52 0.45 -7.83
C LYS A 49 13.61 1.96 -8.04
N ARG A 50 12.89 2.46 -9.03
CA ARG A 50 12.64 3.89 -9.22
C ARG A 50 11.36 4.31 -8.53
N ILE A 51 11.43 5.42 -7.80
CA ILE A 51 10.27 6.09 -7.22
C ILE A 51 10.24 7.51 -7.75
N TYR A 52 9.21 7.82 -8.53
CA TYR A 52 8.94 9.16 -8.97
C TYR A 52 8.56 10.04 -7.78
N LYS A 53 9.08 11.27 -7.73
CA LYS A 53 8.91 12.17 -6.58
C LYS A 53 7.43 12.46 -6.31
N GLU A 54 6.60 12.54 -7.36
CA GLU A 54 5.16 12.72 -7.24
C GLU A 54 4.39 11.50 -6.72
N LYS A 55 5.02 10.32 -6.71
CA LYS A 55 4.44 9.08 -6.16
C LYS A 55 4.91 8.80 -4.73
N LEU A 56 5.84 9.60 -4.21
CA LEU A 56 6.24 9.50 -2.81
C LEU A 56 5.05 9.86 -1.91
N ASN A 57 4.92 9.17 -0.78
CA ASN A 57 3.80 9.30 0.17
C ASN A 57 2.42 8.99 -0.42
N THR A 58 2.36 8.37 -1.60
CA THR A 58 1.09 7.96 -2.21
C THR A 58 0.87 6.46 -1.99
N THR A 59 -0.30 6.10 -1.49
CA THR A 59 -0.70 4.70 -1.31
C THR A 59 -1.07 4.05 -2.63
N VAL A 60 -0.61 2.81 -2.82
CA VAL A 60 -0.93 1.96 -3.97
C VAL A 60 -1.57 0.69 -3.44
N VAL A 61 -2.68 0.28 -4.05
CA VAL A 61 -3.29 -1.01 -3.81
C VAL A 61 -2.51 -2.07 -4.59
N GLU A 62 -1.92 -3.03 -3.87
CA GLU A 62 -1.08 -4.08 -4.45
C GLU A 62 -1.92 -5.29 -4.91
N THR A 63 -3.06 -5.53 -4.25
CA THR A 63 -4.02 -6.57 -4.60
C THR A 63 -5.06 -6.07 -5.61
N LYS A 64 -5.17 -6.73 -6.77
CA LYS A 64 -6.18 -6.35 -7.79
C LYS A 64 -7.62 -6.56 -7.34
N GLN A 65 -7.86 -7.58 -6.51
CA GLN A 65 -9.19 -7.96 -6.03
C GLN A 65 -9.08 -8.59 -4.64
N TYR A 66 -10.16 -8.52 -3.85
CA TYR A 66 -10.26 -9.26 -2.60
C TYR A 66 -10.51 -10.74 -2.92
N ALA A 67 -9.46 -11.55 -2.77
CA ALA A 67 -9.51 -12.99 -2.94
C ALA A 67 -8.85 -13.65 -1.74
N ASN A 68 -9.39 -14.78 -1.30
CA ASN A 68 -8.86 -15.57 -0.19
C ASN A 68 -8.65 -14.72 1.10
N GLY A 69 -9.52 -13.74 1.33
CA GLY A 69 -9.47 -12.91 2.53
C GLY A 69 -8.31 -11.90 2.57
N THR A 70 -7.66 -11.59 1.45
CA THR A 70 -6.42 -10.78 1.44
C THR A 70 -6.61 -9.43 0.72
N LEU A 71 -6.19 -8.34 1.37
CA LEU A 71 -5.91 -7.03 0.74
C LEU A 71 -4.53 -6.55 1.15
N CYS A 72 -3.83 -5.90 0.22
CA CYS A 72 -2.54 -5.29 0.51
C CYS A 72 -2.46 -3.89 -0.11
N CYS A 73 -1.97 -2.95 0.69
CA CYS A 73 -1.64 -1.61 0.23
C CYS A 73 -0.22 -1.25 0.68
N SER A 74 0.49 -0.49 -0.14
CA SER A 74 1.81 -0.02 0.22
C SER A 74 2.06 1.42 -0.22
N ALA A 75 3.04 2.05 0.42
CA ALA A 75 3.53 3.36 0.06
C ALA A 75 5.02 3.45 0.39
N PHE A 76 5.72 4.35 -0.30
CA PHE A 76 7.09 4.73 0.06
C PHE A 76 7.11 6.11 0.66
N CYS A 77 7.92 6.31 1.70
CA CYS A 77 8.03 7.59 2.40
C CYS A 77 9.37 7.77 3.10
N THR A 78 9.54 8.96 3.67
CA THR A 78 10.57 9.25 4.67
C THR A 78 10.09 8.85 6.07
N GLU A 79 11.01 8.81 7.03
CA GLU A 79 10.76 8.31 8.39
C GLU A 79 9.64 9.07 9.12
N ASP A 80 9.62 10.39 8.98
CA ASP A 80 8.66 11.31 9.59
C ASP A 80 7.21 11.11 9.12
N ARG A 81 7.00 10.39 8.01
CA ARG A 81 5.69 10.17 7.38
C ARG A 81 5.14 8.77 7.60
N ILE A 82 5.87 7.88 8.29
CA ILE A 82 5.47 6.47 8.46
C ILE A 82 4.09 6.35 9.13
N GLU A 83 3.90 7.03 10.26
CA GLU A 83 2.64 6.94 11.02
C GLU A 83 1.45 7.50 10.23
N GLU A 84 1.66 8.63 9.53
CA GLU A 84 0.65 9.22 8.66
C GLU A 84 0.20 8.22 7.59
N LEU A 85 1.17 7.54 6.95
CA LEU A 85 0.88 6.54 5.94
C LEU A 85 0.23 5.28 6.48
N GLN A 86 0.56 4.84 7.69
CA GLN A 86 -0.15 3.72 8.31
C GLN A 86 -1.64 4.05 8.46
N ARG A 87 -1.99 5.27 8.90
CA ARG A 87 -3.39 5.71 9.01
C ARG A 87 -4.06 5.81 7.63
N THR A 88 -3.37 6.33 6.63
CA THR A 88 -3.89 6.42 5.26
C THR A 88 -4.13 5.03 4.65
N ILE A 89 -3.19 4.11 4.83
CA ILE A 89 -3.33 2.71 4.40
C ILE A 89 -4.50 2.03 5.13
N LEU A 90 -4.65 2.22 6.44
CA LEU A 90 -5.80 1.69 7.19
C LEU A 90 -7.13 2.16 6.60
N LYS A 91 -7.25 3.48 6.34
CA LYS A 91 -8.46 4.04 5.71
C LYS A 91 -8.71 3.44 4.33
N GLN A 92 -7.66 3.27 3.52
CA GLN A 92 -7.78 2.66 2.20
C GLN A 92 -8.28 1.22 2.28
N LEU A 93 -7.70 0.40 3.17
CA LEU A 93 -8.13 -0.97 3.40
C LEU A 93 -9.59 -1.05 3.87
N GLN A 94 -9.99 -0.16 4.79
CA GLN A 94 -11.37 -0.06 5.27
C GLN A 94 -12.34 0.29 4.14
N THR A 95 -12.03 1.30 3.33
CA THR A 95 -12.84 1.67 2.17
C THR A 95 -12.96 0.50 1.20
N SER A 96 -11.84 -0.17 0.87
CA SER A 96 -11.84 -1.31 -0.05
C SER A 96 -12.69 -2.48 0.45
N ILE A 97 -12.66 -2.80 1.75
CA ILE A 97 -13.54 -3.84 2.32
C ILE A 97 -15.00 -3.42 2.28
N LYS A 98 -15.33 -2.17 2.63
CA LYS A 98 -16.72 -1.69 2.60
C LYS A 98 -17.32 -1.78 1.20
N THR A 99 -16.60 -1.29 0.19
CA THR A 99 -17.02 -1.40 -1.21
C THR A 99 -17.24 -2.85 -1.61
N TYR A 100 -16.32 -3.74 -1.24
CA TYR A 100 -16.48 -5.16 -1.53
C TYR A 100 -17.71 -5.79 -0.86
N MET A 101 -17.99 -5.45 0.40
CA MET A 101 -19.19 -5.91 1.10
C MET A 101 -20.49 -5.40 0.45
N GLU A 102 -20.50 -4.14 0.01
CA GLU A 102 -21.62 -3.54 -0.72
C GLU A 102 -21.87 -4.26 -2.05
N ASP A 103 -20.82 -4.52 -2.83
CA ASP A 103 -20.90 -5.27 -4.08
C ASP A 103 -21.44 -6.69 -3.87
N LEU A 104 -20.94 -7.39 -2.84
CA LEU A 104 -21.45 -8.72 -2.50
C LEU A 104 -22.92 -8.70 -2.09
N GLN A 105 -23.35 -7.71 -1.33
CA GLN A 105 -24.74 -7.56 -0.93
C GLN A 105 -25.67 -7.32 -2.12
N LEU A 106 -25.23 -6.50 -3.09
CA LEU A 106 -25.95 -6.27 -4.33
C LEU A 106 -26.06 -7.55 -5.16
N ASN A 107 -24.96 -8.30 -5.29
CA ASN A 107 -24.93 -9.57 -6.01
C ASN A 107 -25.86 -10.61 -5.36
N LEU A 108 -25.84 -10.73 -4.04
CA LEU A 108 -26.75 -11.62 -3.30
C LEU A 108 -28.22 -11.22 -3.51
N THR A 109 -28.51 -9.92 -3.50
CA THR A 109 -29.86 -9.40 -3.78
C THR A 109 -30.32 -9.76 -5.20
N ALA A 110 -29.44 -9.66 -6.20
CA ALA A 110 -29.76 -10.04 -7.57
C ALA A 110 -30.06 -11.54 -7.71
N LEU A 111 -29.28 -12.39 -7.06
CA LEU A 111 -29.51 -13.84 -7.03
C LEU A 111 -30.85 -14.19 -6.39
N ASN A 112 -31.16 -13.61 -5.22
CA ASN A 112 -32.43 -13.85 -4.53
C ASN A 112 -33.62 -13.45 -5.39
N ARG A 113 -33.56 -12.31 -6.07
CA ARG A 113 -34.62 -11.88 -7.00
C ARG A 113 -34.79 -12.87 -8.15
N TYR A 114 -33.70 -13.38 -8.70
CA TYR A 114 -33.75 -14.38 -9.77
C TYR A 114 -34.38 -15.69 -9.27
N THR A 115 -33.96 -16.19 -8.10
CA THR A 115 -34.51 -17.40 -7.49
C THR A 115 -35.99 -17.29 -7.16
N SER A 116 -36.47 -16.14 -6.68
CA SER A 116 -37.91 -15.94 -6.42
C SER A 116 -38.77 -15.90 -7.67
N ASN A 117 -38.17 -15.70 -8.85
CA ASN A 117 -38.85 -15.68 -10.15
C ASN A 117 -38.74 -17.01 -10.91
N LEU A 118 -38.03 -18.01 -10.35
CA LEU A 118 -37.99 -19.39 -10.84
C LEU A 118 -39.13 -20.20 -10.22
#